data_AF-A0A2L2XAE9-F1
#
_entry.id   AF-A0A2L2XAE9-F1
#
_cell.length_a   1.000
_cell.length_b   1.000
_cell.length_c   1.000
_cell.angle_alpha   90.00
_cell.angle_beta   90.00
_cell.angle_gamma   90.00
#
_symmetry.space_group_name_H-M   'P 1'
#
loop_
_entity.id
_entity.type
_entity.pdbx_description
1 polymer ?
#
loop_
_entity_poly.entity_id
_entity_poly.type
_entity_poly.pdbx_seq_one_letter_code
_entity_poly.pdbx_strand_id
1 'polypeptide(L)'
;MLDFSYILFDVVRYDQEDLYRAANVVSSVFYLDQTVNTRELVARLRKLADVLKDMDPEQFRQVMVWLRNVIRRKLAGPLQEEVDRVLEETGPREVEKMITNIERALDEMKRQALMEGELKGKADGKIEGKVEGKVETTRAALREGLEVDVICRITGLSMETVLQVTQGDGSFVS
;
A
#
# COMPACT_ATOMS: atom_id res chain seq x y z
N MET A 1 12.13 9.60 -14.04
CA MET A 1 13.36 10.24 -13.53
C MET A 1 14.04 9.19 -12.66
N LEU A 2 15.28 8.81 -12.93
CA LEU A 2 15.99 7.76 -12.19
C LEU A 2 16.63 8.39 -10.94
N ASP A 3 16.20 7.97 -9.75
CA ASP A 3 16.77 8.41 -8.48
C ASP A 3 17.98 7.53 -8.11
N PHE A 4 19.18 8.02 -8.42
CA PHE A 4 20.42 7.38 -8.00
C PHE A 4 20.88 7.94 -6.64
N SER A 5 21.28 7.05 -5.73
CA SER A 5 21.98 7.40 -4.49
C SER A 5 23.43 6.97 -4.65
N TYR A 6 24.36 7.93 -4.54
CA TYR A 6 25.79 7.68 -4.66
C TYR A 6 26.41 7.57 -3.27
N ILE A 7 27.11 6.47 -3.01
CA ILE A 7 28.05 6.35 -1.89
C ILE A 7 29.45 6.44 -2.51
N LEU A 8 30.17 7.53 -2.25
CA LEU A 8 31.53 7.75 -2.76
C LEU A 8 32.54 7.09 -1.79
N PHE A 9 33.33 6.15 -2.29
CA PHE A 9 34.38 5.46 -1.54
C PHE A 9 35.76 5.82 -2.11
N ASP A 10 36.60 6.50 -1.32
CA ASP A 10 37.99 6.82 -1.69
C ASP A 10 38.94 5.67 -1.31
N VAL A 11 39.10 4.71 -2.22
CA VAL A 11 39.89 3.48 -2.04
C VAL A 11 41.37 3.74 -1.70
N VAL A 12 41.91 4.93 -1.97
CA VAL A 12 43.34 5.25 -1.81
C VAL A 12 43.74 5.55 -0.36
N ARG A 13 42.77 5.86 0.51
CA ARG A 13 43.03 6.28 1.91
C ARG A 13 42.81 5.21 2.97
N TYR A 14 42.41 4.01 2.56
CA TYR A 14 41.91 2.98 3.45
C TYR A 14 42.96 1.88 3.71
N ASP A 15 43.05 1.45 4.97
CA ASP A 15 43.78 0.24 5.32
C ASP A 15 42.98 -1.03 5.00
N GLN A 16 43.54 -2.22 5.26
CA GLN A 16 42.82 -3.48 4.99
C GLN A 16 41.51 -3.59 5.78
N GLU A 17 41.47 -3.09 7.02
CA GLU A 17 40.30 -3.17 7.89
C GLU A 17 39.18 -2.28 7.34
N ASP A 18 39.54 -1.08 6.87
CA ASP A 18 38.62 -0.16 6.21
C ASP A 18 38.06 -0.72 4.88
N LEU A 19 38.88 -1.42 4.09
CA LEU A 19 38.42 -2.09 2.87
C LEU A 19 37.43 -3.23 3.16
N TYR A 20 37.68 -4.02 4.21
CA TYR A 20 36.71 -5.01 4.69
C TYR A 20 35.42 -4.34 5.18
N ARG A 21 35.55 -3.20 5.86
CA ARG A 21 34.37 -2.44 6.31
C ARG A 21 33.51 -1.97 5.14
N ALA A 22 34.14 -1.47 4.08
CA ALA A 22 33.47 -1.06 2.85
C ALA A 22 32.74 -2.22 2.17
N ALA A 23 33.39 -3.39 2.06
CA ALA A 23 32.84 -4.56 1.39
C ALA A 23 31.54 -5.07 2.04
N ASN A 24 31.47 -5.07 3.38
CA ASN A 24 30.28 -5.51 4.12
C ASN A 24 29.09 -4.56 3.95
N VAL A 25 29.34 -3.24 3.99
CA VAL A 25 28.30 -2.20 3.76
C VAL A 25 27.77 -2.29 2.34
N VAL A 26 28.66 -2.32 1.35
CA VAL A 26 28.30 -2.41 -0.07
C VAL A 26 27.51 -3.68 -0.36
N SER A 27 27.97 -4.83 0.12
CA SER A 27 27.28 -6.11 -0.11
C SER A 27 25.88 -6.14 0.51
N SER A 28 25.73 -5.57 1.71
CA SER A 28 24.44 -5.47 2.41
C SER A 28 23.46 -4.55 1.66
N VAL A 29 23.95 -3.40 1.20
CA VAL A 29 23.20 -2.44 0.39
C VAL A 29 22.70 -3.10 -0.91
N PHE A 30 23.60 -3.72 -1.68
CA PHE A 30 23.22 -4.41 -2.92
C PHE A 30 22.22 -5.55 -2.67
N TYR A 31 22.43 -6.32 -1.61
CA TYR A 31 21.52 -7.41 -1.25
C TYR A 31 20.11 -6.92 -0.92
N LEU A 32 19.97 -5.76 -0.29
CA LEU A 32 18.68 -5.18 0.05
C LEU A 32 18.04 -4.40 -1.11
N ASP A 33 18.84 -3.81 -2.01
CA ASP A 33 18.33 -2.95 -3.10
C ASP A 33 17.49 -3.72 -4.12
N GLN A 34 17.93 -4.95 -4.40
CA GLN A 34 17.31 -5.92 -5.31
C GLN A 34 15.93 -6.44 -4.85
N THR A 35 15.38 -5.95 -3.75
CA THR A 35 14.08 -6.38 -3.22
C THR A 35 12.93 -5.87 -4.08
N VAL A 36 11.99 -6.74 -4.43
CA VAL A 36 10.85 -6.36 -5.30
C VAL A 36 9.64 -5.91 -4.48
N ASN A 37 9.46 -6.45 -3.27
CA ASN A 37 8.32 -6.14 -2.41
C ASN A 37 8.66 -6.15 -0.91
N THR A 38 7.70 -5.72 -0.09
CA THR A 38 7.88 -5.56 1.36
C THR A 38 8.15 -6.85 2.12
N ARG A 39 7.53 -7.97 1.71
CA ARG A 39 7.78 -9.29 2.34
C ARG A 39 9.20 -9.77 2.07
N GLU A 40 9.65 -9.60 0.84
CA GLU A 40 11.01 -9.93 0.45
C GLU A 40 12.03 -9.06 1.19
N LEU A 41 11.74 -7.77 1.36
CA LEU A 41 12.57 -6.86 2.16
C LEU A 41 12.74 -7.38 3.60
N VAL A 42 11.65 -7.73 4.29
CA VAL A 42 11.70 -8.30 5.65
C VAL A 42 12.52 -9.60 5.68
N ALA A 43 12.31 -10.50 4.72
CA ALA A 43 13.05 -11.76 4.65
C ALA A 43 14.56 -11.56 4.43
N ARG A 44 14.95 -10.57 3.61
CA ARG A 44 16.36 -10.24 3.37
C ARG A 44 16.99 -9.55 4.58
N LEU A 45 16.26 -8.64 5.25
CA LEU A 45 16.70 -8.05 6.51
C LEU A 45 16.95 -9.13 7.58
N ARG A 46 16.07 -10.13 7.69
CA ARG A 46 16.30 -11.29 8.58
C ARG A 46 17.60 -12.03 8.29
N LYS A 47 17.92 -12.26 7.01
CA LYS A 47 19.16 -12.93 6.61
C LYS A 47 20.42 -12.12 6.91
N LEU A 48 20.30 -10.79 6.88
CA LEU A 48 21.39 -9.89 7.24
C LEU A 48 21.44 -9.55 8.73
N ALA A 49 20.52 -10.06 9.56
CA ALA A 49 20.39 -9.63 10.94
C ALA A 49 21.71 -9.79 11.72
N ASP A 50 22.39 -10.93 11.59
CA ASP A 50 23.65 -11.17 12.28
C ASP A 50 24.79 -10.31 11.70
N VAL A 51 24.85 -10.16 10.39
CA VAL A 51 25.82 -9.27 9.72
C VAL A 51 25.66 -7.83 10.21
N LEU A 52 24.43 -7.34 10.34
CA LEU A 52 24.12 -5.99 10.82
C LEU A 52 24.43 -5.81 12.31
N LYS A 53 24.24 -6.85 13.14
CA LYS A 53 24.58 -6.81 14.57
C LYS A 53 26.08 -6.69 14.81
N ASP A 54 26.87 -7.33 13.94
CA ASP A 54 28.33 -7.40 14.05
C ASP A 54 29.04 -6.20 13.39
N MET A 55 28.29 -5.33 12.70
CA MET A 55 28.83 -4.09 12.14
C MET A 55 29.29 -3.13 13.23
N ASP A 56 30.36 -2.38 12.93
CA ASP A 56 30.71 -1.23 13.76
C ASP A 56 29.62 -0.14 13.67
N PRO A 57 29.53 0.76 14.66
CA PRO A 57 28.45 1.75 14.71
C PRO A 57 28.38 2.68 13.49
N GLU A 58 29.50 2.96 12.82
CA GLU A 58 29.52 3.82 11.64
C GLU A 58 28.99 3.09 10.41
N GLN A 59 29.43 1.85 10.18
CA GLN A 59 28.88 1.01 9.12
C GLN A 59 27.37 0.81 9.27
N PHE A 60 26.94 0.50 10.50
CA PHE A 60 25.53 0.31 10.80
C PHE A 60 24.72 1.57 10.45
N ARG A 61 25.20 2.75 10.87
CA ARG A 61 24.57 4.03 10.52
C ARG A 61 24.47 4.22 9.01
N GLN A 62 25.52 3.93 8.25
CA GLN A 62 25.52 4.09 6.79
C GLN A 62 24.47 3.20 6.12
N VAL A 63 24.40 1.93 6.50
CA VAL A 63 23.39 0.99 5.99
C VAL A 63 21.98 1.44 6.37
N MET A 64 21.78 1.93 7.59
CA MET A 64 20.48 2.40 8.07
C MET A 64 19.99 3.67 7.36
N VAL A 65 20.89 4.62 7.10
CA VAL A 65 20.58 5.82 6.30
C VAL A 65 20.17 5.43 4.88
N TRP A 66 20.92 4.52 4.25
CA TRP A 66 20.56 4.00 2.93
C TRP A 66 19.22 3.26 2.94
N LEU A 67 19.01 2.37 3.92
CA LEU A 67 17.80 1.57 4.07
C LEU A 67 16.56 2.47 4.20
N ARG A 68 16.65 3.53 5.01
CA ARG A 68 15.61 4.55 5.15
C ARG A 68 15.22 5.15 3.79
N ASN A 69 16.20 5.56 3.00
CA ASN A 69 15.94 6.15 1.68
C ASN A 69 15.32 5.17 0.69
N VAL A 70 15.71 3.89 0.76
CA VAL A 70 15.15 2.83 -0.09
C VAL A 70 13.70 2.56 0.29
N ILE A 71 13.43 2.46 1.58
CA ILE A 71 12.09 2.25 2.14
C ILE A 71 11.17 3.41 1.77
N ARG A 72 11.61 4.66 1.93
CA ARG A 72 10.83 5.84 1.50
C ARG A 72 10.44 5.81 0.02
N ARG A 73 11.28 5.26 -0.85
CA ARG A 73 10.96 5.14 -2.28
C ARG A 73 9.99 3.99 -2.61
N LYS A 74 9.99 2.93 -1.79
CA LYS A 74 9.19 1.71 -2.06
C LYS A 74 7.86 1.67 -1.31
N LEU A 75 7.67 2.49 -0.28
CA LEU A 75 6.50 2.44 0.61
C LEU A 75 5.58 3.65 0.45
N ALA A 76 4.30 3.48 0.76
CA ALA A 76 3.31 4.56 0.80
C ALA A 76 3.43 5.38 2.09
N GLY A 77 3.09 6.68 2.03
CA GLY A 77 3.35 7.69 3.09
C GLY A 77 3.22 7.20 4.54
N PRO A 78 2.06 6.66 4.98
CA PRO A 78 1.88 6.22 6.38
C PRO A 78 2.89 5.16 6.83
N LEU A 79 3.30 4.30 5.89
CA LEU A 79 4.26 3.23 6.13
C LEU A 79 5.71 3.76 6.14
N GLN A 80 5.97 4.89 5.47
CA GLN A 80 7.28 5.55 5.53
C GLN A 80 7.52 6.11 6.93
N GLU A 81 6.53 6.81 7.51
CA GLU A 81 6.65 7.42 8.84
C GLU A 81 6.84 6.39 9.96
N GLU A 82 6.09 5.29 9.90
CA GLU A 82 6.20 4.22 10.90
C GLU A 82 7.55 3.53 10.83
N VAL A 83 8.04 3.24 9.63
CA VAL A 83 9.37 2.65 9.47
C VAL A 83 10.48 3.65 9.82
N ASP A 84 10.34 4.92 9.48
CA ASP A 84 11.30 5.96 9.86
C ASP A 84 11.49 6.04 11.39
N ARG A 85 10.39 6.02 12.16
CA ARG A 85 10.43 5.92 13.63
C ARG A 85 11.21 4.70 14.10
N VAL A 86 10.87 3.52 13.56
CA VAL A 86 11.51 2.26 13.95
C VAL A 86 13.02 2.27 13.64
N LEU A 87 13.43 2.84 12.50
CA LEU A 87 14.83 2.93 12.11
C LEU A 87 15.63 3.96 12.94
N GLU A 88 15.00 5.04 13.41
CA GLU A 88 15.66 6.08 14.22
C GLU A 88 16.06 5.60 15.62
N GLU A 89 15.26 4.71 16.21
CA GLU A 89 15.47 4.23 17.57
C GLU A 89 16.40 3.01 17.65
N THR A 90 16.88 2.48 16.52
CA THR A 90 17.56 1.19 16.48
C THR A 90 19.08 1.31 16.55
N GLY A 91 19.69 0.64 17.54
CA GLY A 91 21.12 0.32 17.54
C GLY A 91 21.45 -1.06 16.94
N PRO A 92 22.73 -1.40 16.67
CA PRO A 92 23.12 -2.68 16.06
C PRO A 92 22.60 -3.91 16.81
N ARG A 93 22.53 -3.85 18.14
CA ARG A 93 22.03 -4.96 18.97
C ARG A 93 20.52 -5.14 18.95
N GLU A 94 19.77 -4.18 18.41
CA GLU A 94 18.32 -4.16 18.40
C GLU A 94 17.73 -4.47 17.00
N VAL A 95 18.56 -4.92 16.06
CA VAL A 95 18.18 -5.22 14.68
C VAL A 95 17.01 -6.22 14.59
N GLU A 96 16.95 -7.24 15.44
CA GLU A 96 15.83 -8.19 15.42
C GLU A 96 14.51 -7.56 15.84
N LYS A 97 14.55 -6.68 16.85
CA LYS A 97 13.39 -5.92 17.34
C LYS A 97 12.92 -4.96 16.25
N MET A 98 13.85 -4.27 15.60
CA MET A 98 13.58 -3.41 14.44
C MET A 98 12.88 -4.18 13.32
N ILE A 99 13.41 -5.33 12.91
CA ILE A 99 12.82 -6.16 11.86
C ILE A 99 11.39 -6.60 12.23
N THR A 100 11.19 -7.02 13.47
CA THR A 100 9.88 -7.42 13.98
C THR A 100 8.88 -6.26 13.97
N ASN A 101 9.32 -5.06 14.36
CA ASN A 101 8.49 -3.87 14.32
C ASN A 101 8.11 -3.46 12.89
N ILE A 102 9.05 -3.53 11.94
CA ILE A 102 8.79 -3.28 10.52
C ILE A 102 7.76 -4.27 9.98
N GLU A 103 7.92 -5.57 10.28
CA GLU A 103 6.98 -6.60 9.84
C GLU A 103 5.58 -6.38 10.43
N ARG A 104 5.49 -6.04 11.72
CA ARG A 104 4.21 -5.73 12.37
C ARG A 104 3.52 -4.52 11.71
N ALA A 105 4.24 -3.43 11.47
CA ALA A 105 3.71 -2.25 10.81
C ALA A 105 3.16 -2.56 9.40
N LEU A 106 3.90 -3.38 8.64
CA LEU A 106 3.48 -3.83 7.31
C LEU A 106 2.19 -4.65 7.36
N ASP A 107 2.08 -5.58 8.32
CA ASP A 107 0.91 -6.43 8.48
C ASP A 107 -0.33 -5.66 8.95
N GLU A 108 -0.17 -4.73 9.91
CA GLU A 108 -1.25 -3.86 10.40
C GLU A 108 -1.82 -3.01 9.27
N MET A 109 -0.96 -2.36 8.47
CA MET A 109 -1.41 -1.57 7.33
C MET A 109 -2.11 -2.41 6.26
N LYS A 110 -1.61 -3.62 5.97
CA LYS A 110 -2.27 -4.52 5.02
C LYS A 110 -3.68 -4.89 5.50
N ARG A 111 -3.84 -5.18 6.80
CA ARG A 111 -5.16 -5.48 7.38
C ARG A 111 -6.08 -4.28 7.31
N GLN A 112 -5.59 -3.09 7.61
CA GLN A 112 -6.39 -1.86 7.55
C GLN A 112 -6.85 -1.58 6.11
N ALA A 113 -5.95 -1.67 5.13
CA ALA A 113 -6.31 -1.47 3.72
C ALA A 113 -7.37 -2.47 3.23
N LEU A 114 -7.28 -3.74 3.66
CA LEU A 114 -8.30 -4.74 3.34
C LEU A 114 -9.65 -4.39 3.98
N MET A 115 -9.65 -4.03 5.26
CA MET A 115 -10.86 -3.65 5.99
C MET A 115 -11.54 -2.42 5.37
N GLU A 116 -10.78 -1.39 5.03
CA GLU A 116 -11.29 -0.20 4.34
C GLU A 116 -11.88 -0.56 2.98
N GLY A 117 -11.21 -1.44 2.22
CA GLY A 117 -11.70 -1.96 0.95
C GLY A 117 -13.04 -2.72 1.08
N GLU A 118 -13.15 -3.60 2.07
CA GLU A 118 -14.38 -4.35 2.35
C GLU A 118 -15.53 -3.44 2.79
N LEU A 119 -15.26 -2.48 3.68
CA LEU A 119 -16.25 -1.52 4.14
C LEU A 119 -16.77 -0.66 2.99
N LYS A 120 -15.85 -0.15 2.16
CA LYS A 120 -16.21 0.66 0.98
C LYS A 120 -17.00 -0.16 -0.02
N GLY A 121 -16.53 -1.37 -0.37
CA GLY A 121 -17.23 -2.26 -1.29
C GLY A 121 -18.64 -2.63 -0.82
N LYS A 122 -18.81 -2.88 0.49
CA LYS A 122 -20.13 -3.15 1.08
C LYS A 122 -21.05 -1.93 1.06
N ALA A 123 -20.50 -0.74 1.30
CA ALA A 123 -21.27 0.51 1.25
C ALA A 123 -21.73 0.81 -0.18
N ASP A 124 -20.79 0.79 -1.13
CA ASP A 124 -21.03 1.06 -2.56
C ASP A 124 -22.03 0.03 -3.12
N GLY A 125 -21.81 -1.27 -2.91
CA GLY A 125 -22.72 -2.32 -3.39
C GLY A 125 -24.13 -2.25 -2.78
N LYS A 126 -24.27 -1.78 -1.52
CA LYS A 126 -25.59 -1.55 -0.92
C LYS A 126 -26.31 -0.36 -1.55
N ILE A 127 -25.58 0.67 -1.97
CA ILE A 127 -26.16 1.83 -2.66
C ILE A 127 -26.55 1.43 -4.08
N GLU A 128 -25.64 0.82 -4.84
CA GLU A 128 -25.88 0.33 -6.19
C GLU A 128 -27.09 -0.61 -6.24
N GLY A 129 -27.11 -1.66 -5.40
CA GLY A 129 -28.24 -2.59 -5.38
C GLY A 129 -29.58 -1.96 -4.99
N LYS A 130 -29.58 -0.90 -4.16
CA LYS A 130 -30.82 -0.14 -3.87
C LYS A 130 -31.28 0.68 -5.08
N VAL A 131 -30.35 1.28 -5.82
CA VAL A 131 -30.68 2.06 -7.02
C VAL A 131 -31.15 1.13 -8.13
N GLU A 132 -30.40 0.07 -8.42
CA GLU A 132 -30.75 -0.93 -9.43
C GLU A 132 -32.11 -1.58 -9.13
N GLY A 133 -32.35 -2.01 -7.89
CA GLY A 133 -33.64 -2.60 -7.50
C GLY A 133 -34.81 -1.63 -7.67
N LYS A 134 -34.62 -0.32 -7.41
CA LYS A 134 -35.65 0.70 -7.69
C LYS A 134 -35.90 0.85 -9.19
N VAL A 135 -34.84 0.91 -10.01
CA VAL A 135 -34.95 1.01 -11.47
C VAL A 135 -35.62 -0.21 -12.08
N GLU A 136 -35.24 -1.43 -11.66
CA GLU A 136 -35.86 -2.67 -12.10
C GLU A 136 -37.35 -2.74 -11.73
N THR A 137 -37.68 -2.38 -10.49
CA THR A 137 -39.07 -2.31 -10.02
C THR A 137 -39.89 -1.30 -10.84
N THR A 138 -39.34 -0.11 -11.09
CA THR A 138 -39.97 0.89 -11.95
C THR A 138 -40.21 0.36 -13.36
N ARG A 139 -39.20 -0.26 -14.00
CA ARG A 139 -39.33 -0.86 -15.35
C ARG A 139 -40.38 -1.97 -15.39
N ALA A 140 -40.42 -2.83 -14.37
CA ALA A 140 -41.40 -3.90 -14.30
C ALA A 140 -42.82 -3.34 -14.14
N ALA A 141 -43.03 -2.38 -13.23
CA ALA A 141 -44.34 -1.77 -13.00
C ALA A 141 -44.86 -1.01 -14.23
N LEU A 142 -43.99 -0.32 -14.96
CA LEU A 142 -44.34 0.33 -16.23
C LEU A 142 -44.76 -0.67 -17.29
N ARG A 143 -44.07 -1.82 -17.41
CA ARG A 143 -44.42 -2.90 -18.34
C ARG A 143 -45.79 -3.51 -18.04
N GLU A 144 -46.14 -3.61 -16.76
CA GLU A 144 -47.46 -4.07 -16.30
C GLU A 144 -48.56 -2.99 -16.43
N GLY A 145 -48.22 -1.79 -16.92
CA GLY A 145 -49.18 -0.71 -17.15
C GLY A 145 -49.62 0.05 -15.89
N LEU A 146 -48.84 0.01 -14.81
CA LEU A 146 -49.14 0.81 -13.63
C LEU A 146 -48.96 2.31 -13.92
N GLU A 147 -49.89 3.11 -13.42
CA GLU A 147 -49.82 4.57 -13.50
C GLU A 147 -48.58 5.12 -12.80
N VAL A 148 -47.95 6.15 -13.39
CA VAL A 148 -46.70 6.74 -12.91
C VAL A 148 -46.81 7.22 -11.45
N ASP A 149 -47.95 7.78 -11.05
CA ASP A 149 -48.22 8.21 -9.68
C ASP A 149 -48.17 7.04 -8.67
N VAL A 150 -48.67 5.86 -9.06
CA VAL A 150 -48.60 4.64 -8.24
C VAL A 150 -47.16 4.16 -8.11
N ILE A 151 -46.39 4.21 -9.20
CA ILE A 151 -44.97 3.81 -9.23
C ILE A 151 -44.12 4.72 -8.35
N CYS A 152 -44.36 6.04 -8.39
CA CYS A 152 -43.71 7.01 -7.51
C CYS A 152 -43.95 6.66 -6.03
N ARG A 153 -45.19 6.31 -5.65
CA ARG A 153 -45.51 5.89 -4.27
C ARG A 153 -44.81 4.59 -3.86
N ILE A 154 -44.71 3.61 -4.76
CA ILE A 154 -44.08 2.30 -4.46
C ILE A 154 -42.55 2.43 -4.32
N THR A 155 -41.91 3.14 -5.25
CA THR A 155 -40.45 3.20 -5.35
C THR A 155 -39.83 4.36 -4.57
N GLY A 156 -40.66 5.33 -4.19
CA GLY A 156 -40.23 6.59 -3.56
C GLY A 156 -39.35 7.45 -4.47
N LEU A 157 -39.41 7.24 -5.79
CA LEU A 157 -38.72 8.04 -6.79
C LEU A 157 -39.58 9.25 -7.18
N SER A 158 -38.94 10.32 -7.67
CA SER A 158 -39.66 11.45 -8.24
C SER A 158 -40.27 11.07 -9.59
N MET A 159 -41.32 11.78 -9.98
CA MET A 159 -41.96 11.58 -11.28
C MET A 159 -40.99 11.79 -12.44
N GLU A 160 -40.09 12.76 -12.33
CA GLU A 160 -39.01 12.99 -13.30
C GLU A 160 -38.10 11.76 -13.43
N THR A 161 -37.65 11.18 -12.32
CA THR A 161 -36.78 10.00 -12.34
C THR A 161 -37.49 8.78 -12.93
N VAL A 162 -38.77 8.56 -12.60
CA VAL A 162 -39.57 7.48 -13.20
C VAL A 162 -39.72 7.67 -14.72
N LEU A 163 -39.94 8.89 -15.19
CA LEU A 163 -40.03 9.21 -16.62
C LEU A 163 -38.66 9.13 -17.33
N GLN A 164 -37.56 9.44 -16.67
CA GLN A 164 -36.22 9.26 -17.25
C GLN A 164 -35.88 7.78 -17.48
N VAL A 165 -36.33 6.88 -16.60
CA VAL A 165 -36.20 5.43 -16.79
C VAL A 165 -36.91 4.97 -18.08
N THR A 166 -38.00 5.63 -18.50
CA THR A 166 -38.66 5.34 -19.79
C THR A 166 -37.92 5.89 -21.02
N GLN A 167 -37.15 6.98 -20.90
CA GLN A 167 -36.47 7.59 -22.06
C GLN A 167 -35.12 6.96 -22.39
N GLY A 168 -34.54 6.15 -21.49
CA GLY A 168 -33.29 5.41 -21.74
C GLY A 168 -33.42 4.19 -22.66
N ASP A 169 -34.63 3.68 -22.91
CA ASP A 169 -34.88 2.46 -23.71
C ASP A 169 -35.38 2.77 -25.15
N GLY A 170 -35.33 4.03 -25.60
CA GLY A 170 -35.78 4.46 -26.94
C GLY A 170 -34.90 4.06 -28.12
N SER A 171 -34.00 3.08 -27.97
CA SER A 171 -33.11 2.60 -29.04
C SER A 171 -33.30 1.11 -29.38
N PHE A 172 -34.54 0.62 -29.38
CA PHE A 172 -34.90 -0.55 -30.19
C PHE A 172 -36.29 -0.37 -30.83
N VAL A 173 -36.26 0.13 -32.08
CA VAL A 173 -37.02 -0.27 -33.30
C VAL A 173 -38.49 -0.67 -33.08
N SER A 174 -39.47 0.20 -33.45
CA SER A 174 -40.10 0.32 -34.79
C SER A 174 -40.84 -0.92 -35.28
#